data_AF-A0A0S8BL31-F1
#
_entry.id   AF-A0A0S8BL31-F1
#
_cell.length_a   1.000
_cell.length_b   1.000
_cell.length_c   1.000
_cell.angle_alpha   90.00
_cell.angle_beta   90.00
_cell.angle_gamma   90.00
#
_symmetry.space_group_name_H-M   'P 1'
#
loop_
_entity.id
_entity.type
_entity.pdbx_description
1 polymer ?
#
loop_
_entity_poly.entity_id
_entity_poly.type
_entity_poly.pdbx_seq_one_letter_code
_entity_poly.pdbx_strand_id
1 'polypeptide(L)'
;MGTLSQLVSNIGPLRFLLQALTVVFIFLSLAVGDTVHYAGWRMLPSLIVPALIPIIFFGMLLELMMSTVFMLDAEEAEKKSRFRSIIKIDILLVAGLLLFWIPVLLRLLNK
;
A
#
# COMPACT_ATOMS: atom_id res chain seq x y z
N MET A 1 -6.95 16.54 21.14
CA MET A 1 -6.81 16.44 19.67
C MET A 1 -5.32 16.39 19.29
N GLY A 2 -4.58 15.32 19.66
CA GLY A 2 -3.11 15.30 19.56
C GLY A 2 -2.47 14.05 18.95
N THR A 3 -3.25 13.03 18.58
CA THR A 3 -2.72 11.71 18.21
C THR A 3 -2.28 11.60 16.75
N LEU A 4 -2.96 12.27 15.81
CA LEU A 4 -2.63 12.21 14.38
C LEU A 4 -1.37 13.01 14.02
N SER A 5 -1.17 14.18 14.62
CA SER A 5 -0.01 15.03 14.36
C SER A 5 1.30 14.39 14.84
N GLN A 6 1.27 13.70 15.99
CA GLN A 6 2.44 12.97 16.50
C GLN A 6 2.78 11.74 15.64
N LEU A 7 1.79 11.01 15.14
CA LEU A 7 2.02 9.89 14.20
C LEU A 7 2.70 10.35 12.91
N VAL A 8 2.23 11.46 12.34
CA VAL A 8 2.77 12.05 11.11
C VAL A 8 4.22 12.54 11.30
N SER A 9 4.52 13.19 12.42
CA SER A 9 5.87 13.70 12.70
C SER A 9 6.88 12.60 12.97
N ASN A 10 6.45 11.46 13.52
CA ASN A 10 7.39 10.42 13.95
C ASN A 10 7.72 9.48 12.79
N ILE A 11 6.70 9.02 12.04
CA ILE A 11 6.88 8.03 10.96
C ILE A 11 7.40 8.73 9.69
N GLY A 12 7.06 10.00 9.49
CA GLY A 12 7.32 10.73 8.26
C GLY A 12 6.02 10.79 7.46
N PRO A 13 5.54 11.99 7.08
CA PRO A 13 4.23 12.18 6.45
C PRO A 13 4.05 11.35 5.19
N LEU A 14 5.14 11.13 4.45
CA LEU A 14 5.15 10.37 3.20
C LEU A 14 4.78 8.90 3.41
N ARG A 15 5.30 8.26 4.48
CA ARG A 15 5.09 6.84 4.76
C ARG A 15 3.63 6.57 5.14
N PHE A 16 3.09 7.40 6.03
CA PHE A 16 1.69 7.30 6.44
C PHE A 16 0.75 7.50 5.25
N LEU A 17 1.06 8.48 4.39
CA LEU A 17 0.27 8.71 3.18
C LEU A 17 0.28 7.48 2.26
N LEU A 18 1.44 6.85 2.06
CA LEU A 18 1.55 5.66 1.22
C LEU A 18 0.79 4.46 1.80
N GLN A 19 0.88 4.24 3.11
CA GLN A 19 0.13 3.17 3.80
C GLN A 19 -1.38 3.43 3.70
N ALA A 20 -1.83 4.65 3.99
CA ALA A 20 -3.24 5.04 3.89
C ALA A 20 -3.77 4.88 2.46
N LEU A 21 -2.98 5.31 1.46
CA LEU A 21 -3.29 5.14 0.05
C LEU A 21 -3.40 3.64 -0.29
N THR A 22 -2.46 2.82 0.16
CA THR A 22 -2.49 1.36 -0.05
C THR A 22 -3.78 0.75 0.49
N VAL A 23 -4.23 1.15 1.67
CA VAL A 23 -5.51 0.71 2.24
C VAL A 23 -6.67 1.10 1.33
N VAL A 24 -6.71 2.34 0.84
CA VAL A 24 -7.73 2.80 -0.12
C VAL A 24 -7.72 1.94 -1.38
N PHE A 25 -6.54 1.65 -1.95
CA PHE A 25 -6.42 0.79 -3.14
C PHE A 25 -6.83 -0.65 -2.87
N ILE A 26 -6.60 -1.20 -1.68
CA ILE A 26 -7.13 -2.52 -1.29
C ILE A 26 -8.67 -2.51 -1.34
N PHE A 27 -9.32 -1.51 -0.76
CA PHE A 27 -10.79 -1.43 -0.79
C PHE A 27 -11.36 -1.16 -2.19
N LEU A 28 -10.64 -0.41 -3.02
CA LEU A 28 -11.04 -0.19 -4.41
C LEU A 28 -11.11 -1.49 -5.23
N SER A 29 -10.39 -2.55 -4.85
CA SER A 29 -10.50 -3.87 -5.50
C SER A 29 -11.94 -4.40 -5.49
N LEU A 30 -12.72 -4.09 -4.45
CA LEU A 30 -14.10 -4.54 -4.30
C LEU A 30 -15.08 -3.81 -5.24
N ALA A 31 -14.68 -2.64 -5.74
CA ALA A 31 -15.47 -1.85 -6.68
C ALA A 31 -15.19 -2.23 -8.15
N VAL A 32 -14.19 -3.07 -8.41
CA VAL A 32 -13.87 -3.53 -9.77
C VAL A 32 -14.89 -4.59 -10.18
N GLY A 33 -15.79 -4.22 -11.08
CA GLY A 33 -16.72 -5.15 -11.71
C GLY A 33 -16.05 -6.03 -12.77
N ASP A 34 -16.78 -7.02 -13.27
CA ASP A 34 -16.22 -7.97 -14.24
C ASP A 34 -16.12 -7.42 -15.67
N THR A 35 -16.75 -6.28 -15.99
CA THR A 35 -16.76 -5.72 -17.34
C THR A 35 -15.72 -4.62 -17.54
N VAL A 36 -14.88 -4.79 -18.57
CA VAL A 36 -13.92 -3.76 -18.97
C VAL A 36 -14.66 -2.65 -19.72
N HIS A 37 -14.54 -1.41 -19.24
CA HIS A 37 -15.12 -0.24 -19.88
C HIS A 37 -14.02 0.66 -20.43
N TYR A 38 -14.06 0.93 -21.74
CA TYR A 38 -13.07 1.79 -22.42
C TYR A 38 -13.47 3.27 -22.49
N ALA A 39 -14.64 3.64 -21.96
CA ALA A 39 -15.14 5.00 -22.00
C ALA A 39 -15.93 5.38 -20.74
N GLY A 40 -15.88 6.67 -20.39
CA GLY A 40 -16.60 7.26 -19.27
C GLY A 40 -16.00 6.95 -17.90
N TRP A 41 -16.70 7.39 -16.84
CA TRP A 41 -16.25 7.27 -15.45
C TRP A 41 -16.02 5.83 -14.97
N ARG A 42 -16.61 4.84 -15.65
CA ARG A 42 -16.43 3.41 -15.35
C ARG A 42 -15.06 2.87 -15.77
N MET A 43 -14.31 3.62 -16.60
CA MET A 43 -12.96 3.27 -17.02
C MET A 43 -11.95 3.34 -15.86
N LEU A 44 -12.18 4.23 -14.90
CA LEU A 44 -11.32 4.42 -13.73
C LEU A 44 -11.14 3.11 -12.94
N PRO A 45 -12.21 2.49 -12.40
CA PRO A 45 -12.08 1.23 -11.66
C PRO A 45 -11.69 0.05 -12.55
N SER A 46 -12.03 0.05 -13.85
CA SER A 46 -11.80 -1.12 -14.71
C SER A 46 -10.39 -1.21 -15.30
N LEU A 47 -9.72 -0.07 -15.54
CA LEU A 47 -8.41 -0.04 -16.21
C LEU A 47 -7.36 0.76 -15.43
N ILE A 48 -7.71 1.97 -15.00
CA ILE A 48 -6.73 2.88 -14.38
C ILE A 48 -6.31 2.35 -13.01
N VAL A 49 -7.27 2.04 -12.13
CA VAL A 49 -6.95 1.58 -10.76
C VAL A 49 -6.12 0.28 -10.79
N PRO A 50 -6.48 -0.77 -11.56
CA PRO A 50 -5.65 -1.97 -11.70
C PRO A 50 -4.22 -1.67 -12.19
N ALA A 51 -4.06 -0.73 -13.14
CA ALA A 51 -2.76 -0.35 -13.67
C ALA A 51 -1.88 0.39 -12.64
N LEU A 52 -2.48 1.04 -11.64
CA LEU A 52 -1.75 1.69 -10.55
C LEU A 52 -1.27 0.71 -9.47
N ILE A 53 -1.83 -0.49 -9.40
CA ILE A 53 -1.49 -1.48 -8.36
C ILE A 53 -0.02 -1.88 -8.37
N PRO A 54 0.61 -2.20 -9.53
CA PRO A 54 2.05 -2.46 -9.56
C PRO A 54 2.88 -1.29 -9.01
N ILE A 55 2.47 -0.04 -9.29
CA ILE A 55 3.18 1.15 -8.82
C ILE A 55 3.10 1.24 -7.29
N ILE A 56 1.91 1.06 -6.71
CA ILE A 56 1.73 1.05 -5.25
C ILE A 56 2.48 -0.11 -4.61
N PHE A 57 2.47 -1.29 -5.24
CA PHE A 57 3.21 -2.46 -4.77
C PHE A 57 4.71 -2.19 -4.69
N PHE A 58 5.32 -1.68 -5.76
CA PHE A 58 6.75 -1.32 -5.74
C PHE A 58 7.05 -0.18 -4.77
N GLY A 59 6.17 0.80 -4.65
CA GLY A 59 6.29 1.87 -3.65
C GLY A 59 6.34 1.32 -2.22
N MET A 60 5.45 0.38 -1.89
CA MET A 60 5.42 -0.28 -0.58
C MET A 60 6.66 -1.16 -0.34
N LEU A 61 7.22 -1.81 -1.37
CA LEU A 61 8.47 -2.56 -1.23
C LEU A 61 9.67 -1.65 -0.97
N LEU A 62 9.74 -0.50 -1.66
CA LEU A 62 10.77 0.49 -1.41
C LEU A 62 10.68 1.06 0.00
N GLU A 63 9.46 1.31 0.46
CA GLU A 63 9.16 1.75 1.82
C GLU A 63 9.62 0.73 2.86
N LEU A 64 9.28 -0.56 2.65
CA LEU A 64 9.72 -1.68 3.48
C LEU A 64 11.25 -1.80 3.53
N MET A 65 11.92 -1.63 2.38
CA MET A 65 13.38 -1.65 2.28
C MET A 65 13.99 -0.52 3.12
N MET A 66 13.50 0.71 2.96
CA MET A 66 13.98 1.87 3.73
C MET A 66 13.72 1.70 5.23
N SER A 67 12.54 1.20 5.64
CA SER A 67 12.24 0.85 7.04
C SER A 67 13.26 -0.14 7.60
N THR A 68 13.66 -1.12 6.79
CA THR A 68 14.62 -2.16 7.17
C THR A 68 16.02 -1.57 7.33
N VAL A 69 16.47 -0.73 6.38
CA VAL A 69 17.78 -0.06 6.46
C VAL A 69 17.87 0.81 7.71
N PHE A 70 16.88 1.68 7.97
CA PHE A 70 16.89 2.53 9.17
C PHE A 70 16.79 1.73 10.47
N MET A 71 16.15 0.56 10.47
CA MET A 71 16.13 -0.33 11.63
C MET A 71 17.52 -0.90 11.92
N LEU A 72 18.28 -1.25 10.88
CA LEU A 72 19.62 -1.81 11.02
C LEU A 72 20.62 -0.76 11.51
N ASP A 73 20.49 0.47 11.03
CA ASP A 73 21.35 1.61 11.42
C ASP A 73 21.02 2.18 12.80
N ALA A 74 19.82 1.95 13.33
CA ALA A 74 19.45 2.42 14.66
C ALA A 74 20.31 1.74 15.74
N GLU A 75 20.93 2.48 16.66
CA GLU A 75 21.68 1.89 17.78
C GLU A 75 20.76 1.61 18.99
N GLU A 76 19.76 2.46 19.21
CA GLU A 76 18.82 2.35 20.33
C GLU A 76 17.77 1.24 20.12
N ALA A 77 17.59 0.41 21.15
CA ALA A 77 16.61 -0.68 21.13
C ALA A 77 15.15 -0.20 20.94
N GLU A 78 14.81 0.99 21.46
CA GLU A 78 13.48 1.58 21.32
C GLU A 78 13.16 1.94 19.86
N LYS A 79 14.12 2.59 19.16
CA LYS A 79 14.01 2.90 17.72
C LYS A 79 13.90 1.62 16.88
N LYS A 80 14.68 0.58 17.20
CA LYS A 80 14.57 -0.73 16.52
C LYS A 80 13.19 -1.36 16.67
N SER A 81 12.63 -1.36 17.88
CA SER A 81 11.30 -1.94 18.15
C SER A 81 10.20 -1.25 17.33
N ARG A 82 10.30 0.08 17.22
CA ARG A 82 9.36 0.88 16.45
C ARG A 82 9.43 0.59 14.95
N PHE A 83 10.63 0.52 14.36
CA PHE A 83 10.77 0.14 12.95
C PHE A 83 10.31 -1.30 12.67
N ARG A 84 10.56 -2.26 13.57
CA ARG A 84 9.99 -3.62 13.44
C ARG A 84 8.47 -3.61 13.32
N SER A 85 7.80 -2.76 14.08
CA SER A 85 6.34 -2.64 14.03
C SER A 85 5.88 -2.07 12.68
N ILE A 86 6.58 -1.05 12.16
CA ILE A 86 6.31 -0.47 10.83
C ILE A 86 6.50 -1.53 9.73
N ILE A 87 7.63 -2.25 9.74
CA ILE A 87 7.94 -3.32 8.79
C ILE A 87 6.85 -4.40 8.80
N LYS A 88 6.36 -4.80 9.97
CA LYS A 88 5.25 -5.76 10.07
C LYS A 88 3.98 -5.24 9.43
N ILE A 89 3.63 -3.96 9.65
CA ILE A 89 2.47 -3.32 9.02
C ILE A 89 2.63 -3.28 7.50
N ASP A 90 3.80 -2.87 7.01
CA ASP A 90 4.09 -2.80 5.58
C ASP A 90 3.97 -4.18 4.92
N ILE A 91 4.51 -5.24 5.55
CA ILE A 91 4.38 -6.62 5.08
C ILE A 91 2.91 -7.04 5.02
N LEU A 92 2.12 -6.74 6.06
CA LEU A 92 0.69 -7.05 6.08
C LEU A 92 -0.07 -6.31 4.97
N LEU A 93 0.26 -5.05 4.73
CA LEU A 93 -0.35 -4.25 3.66
C LEU A 93 0.03 -4.76 2.27
N VAL A 94 1.29 -5.12 2.05
CA VAL A 94 1.74 -5.73 0.78
C VAL A 94 1.05 -7.07 0.56
N ALA A 95 0.99 -7.92 1.58
CA ALA A 95 0.29 -9.20 1.51
C ALA A 95 -1.20 -9.01 1.23
N GLY A 96 -1.85 -8.06 1.91
CA GLY A 96 -3.24 -7.68 1.65
C GLY A 96 -3.45 -7.20 0.23
N LEU A 97 -2.58 -6.29 -0.26
CA LEU A 97 -2.64 -5.79 -1.63
C LEU A 97 -2.61 -6.96 -2.64
N LEU A 98 -1.68 -7.90 -2.48
CA LEU A 98 -1.59 -9.08 -3.34
C LEU A 98 -2.80 -10.00 -3.23
N LEU A 99 -3.27 -10.30 -2.02
CA LEU A 99 -4.42 -11.19 -1.81
C LEU A 99 -5.70 -10.66 -2.47
N PHE A 100 -5.94 -9.35 -2.40
CA PHE A 100 -7.12 -8.74 -2.99
C PHE A 100 -6.97 -8.49 -4.49
N TRP A 101 -5.77 -8.12 -4.97
CA TRP A 101 -5.58 -7.73 -6.37
C TRP A 101 -5.13 -8.83 -7.31
N ILE A 102 -4.37 -9.84 -6.87
CA ILE A 102 -3.99 -10.96 -7.74
C ILE A 102 -5.23 -11.62 -8.39
N PRO A 103 -6.31 -11.94 -7.64
CA PRO A 103 -7.51 -12.53 -8.25
C PRO A 103 -8.20 -11.60 -9.25
N VAL A 104 -8.18 -10.29 -9.01
CA VAL A 104 -8.75 -9.27 -9.92
C VAL A 104 -7.92 -9.19 -11.20
N LEU A 105 -6.60 -9.11 -11.08
CA LEU A 105 -5.69 -9.04 -12.22
C LEU A 105 -5.76 -10.30 -13.08
N LEU A 106 -5.87 -11.49 -12.47
CA LEU A 106 -6.05 -12.73 -13.20
C LEU A 106 -7.40 -12.78 -13.95
N ARG A 107 -8.48 -12.27 -13.34
CA ARG A 107 -9.79 -12.16 -14.01
C ARG A 107 -9.75 -11.20 -15.21
N LEU A 108 -8.99 -10.12 -15.12
CA LEU A 108 -8.81 -9.16 -16.20
C LEU A 108 -7.91 -9.69 -17.32
N LEU A 109 -6.87 -10.46 -16.98
CA LEU A 109 -5.94 -11.04 -17.96
C LEU A 109 -6.57 -12.17 -18.77
N ASN A 110 -7.46 -12.95 -18.16
CA ASN A 110 -8.12 -14.09 -18.80
C ASN A 110 -9.34 -13.69 -19.65
N LYS A 111 -9.43 -12.42 -20.06
CA LYS A 111 -10.45 -11.85 -20.94
C LYS A 111 -9.78 -11.19 -22.13
#